data_AF-T1GH31-F1
#
_entry.id   AF-T1GH31-F1
#
_cell.length_a   1.000
_cell.length_b   1.000
_cell.length_c   1.000
_cell.angle_alpha   90.00
_cell.angle_beta   90.00
_cell.angle_gamma   90.00
#
_symmetry.space_group_name_H-M   'P 1'
#
loop_
_entity.id
_entity.type
_entity.pdbx_description
1 polymer ?
#
loop_
_entity_poly.entity_id
_entity_poly.type
_entity_poly.pdbx_seq_one_letter_code
_entity_poly.pdbx_strand_id
1 'polypeptide(L)'
;MRAKGSRLAFSSALASERNWTNPNNERIEQQGLAFTKSCITKLKSELFVNTIDPIFLTNSKEVRNTLNDQKGNQNNIYSILIPEKVEKATIRILFLKPINDTPLLKVFIKSKSTPTNLNYKYMFKLDPRNYTQSDFNISVISNAWHFITVEASTKNSSFEVQYSINISFTQSAENIIENEFGYRMVRFQDIDFYETKRVNQMDFFLFDVEIFNSNGSSTDFFNLTSGINYGFRFHVYDCQDIGGTLTSLISLVNSDENIVFNKASDRMAEGPDIIFEQSSIKPEKLVLKSPDRISEQNLTVIKIAIICMNLEEPGIPELPGKCRYGNTFHNASAIVKTGEWFLTIQVFCIIDQKGKSLTDLLVESYSNENEVDECNGTFIISISSMPCGPNQCGSFGSCYHYMSGGFVYTTCVCRNGYRGWDCSDDSDVHSLGLILFSILLLTLSNLLFIPSVYLAIKRQYFTEAFIYFCSMFFSSFYHACDSGEDVYSFCLVRLSVLQFCDFYCGLLSIWVTLIAMANLRIKYVSLAHMIGAIGLAFGTEYDKQSLTVFLAPALIGICIISICWIYKCKKTKALYPSKKYLTIWLPIGAVLVMFGLICYAFLQTKQNYHIIHSIWHVVMAISILCLLPNRKIYL
;
A
#
# COMPACT_ATOMS: atom_id res chain seq x y z
N MET A 1 -43.66 19.96 -1.14
CA MET A 1 -42.79 20.80 -2.01
C MET A 1 -41.35 20.61 -1.53
N ARG A 2 -40.61 19.65 -2.09
CA ARG A 2 -39.52 19.80 -3.09
C ARG A 2 -38.37 20.76 -2.70
N ALA A 3 -37.23 20.12 -2.43
CA ALA A 3 -35.84 20.52 -2.66
C ALA A 3 -35.21 21.71 -1.89
N LYS A 4 -34.09 21.42 -1.22
CA LYS A 4 -32.76 21.91 -1.61
C LYS A 4 -31.66 21.13 -0.89
N GLY A 5 -31.07 20.16 -1.58
CA GLY A 5 -29.78 19.57 -1.21
C GLY A 5 -28.67 20.50 -1.65
N SER A 6 -27.84 20.94 -0.71
CA SER A 6 -26.62 21.69 -0.95
C SER A 6 -25.50 20.71 -1.32
N ARG A 7 -25.10 20.73 -2.59
CA ARG A 7 -23.82 20.19 -3.06
C ARG A 7 -22.70 21.05 -2.48
N LEU A 8 -21.82 20.46 -1.68
CA LEU A 8 -20.48 21.01 -1.45
C LEU A 8 -19.52 20.21 -2.32
N ALA A 9 -19.02 20.87 -3.36
CA ALA A 9 -17.93 20.40 -4.19
C ALA A 9 -16.62 20.63 -3.44
N PHE A 10 -15.82 19.58 -3.28
CA PHE A 10 -14.41 19.71 -2.96
C PHE A 10 -13.59 19.30 -4.19
N SER A 11 -12.70 20.20 -4.57
CA SER A 11 -11.77 20.13 -5.71
C SER A 11 -10.36 20.05 -5.15
N SER A 12 -9.67 18.92 -5.38
CA SER A 12 -8.21 18.74 -5.43
C SER A 12 -7.95 17.23 -5.35
N ALA A 13 -7.12 16.57 -6.15
CA ALA A 13 -6.16 16.97 -7.17
C ALA A 13 -6.13 15.87 -8.24
N LEU A 14 -5.74 16.25 -9.46
CA LEU A 14 -5.57 15.36 -10.60
C LEU A 14 -4.57 14.24 -10.29
N ALA A 15 -5.07 13.04 -9.98
CA ALA A 15 -4.30 11.82 -10.18
C ALA A 15 -4.24 11.58 -11.69
N SER A 16 -3.03 11.67 -12.25
CA SER A 16 -2.72 11.19 -13.59
C SER A 16 -3.20 9.74 -13.72
N GLU A 17 -4.26 9.52 -14.49
CA GLU A 17 -4.69 8.20 -14.92
C GLU A 17 -3.61 7.61 -15.84
N ARG A 18 -2.69 6.82 -15.28
CA ARG A 18 -1.92 5.85 -16.05
C ARG A 18 -2.58 4.49 -15.91
N ASN A 19 -2.95 3.89 -17.04
CA ASN A 19 -3.26 2.46 -17.11
C ASN A 19 -2.11 1.68 -16.46
N TRP A 20 -2.40 0.94 -15.39
CA TRP A 20 -1.39 0.15 -14.71
C TRP A 20 -1.34 -1.24 -15.35
N THR A 21 -0.39 -1.43 -16.25
CA THR A 21 0.08 -2.74 -16.69
C THR A 21 1.00 -3.28 -15.60
N ASN A 22 0.75 -4.49 -15.09
CA ASN A 22 1.72 -5.16 -14.23
C ASN A 22 3.06 -5.23 -14.98
N PRO A 23 4.14 -4.58 -14.48
CA PRO A 23 5.40 -4.44 -15.21
C PRO A 23 6.12 -5.76 -15.45
N ASN A 24 5.70 -6.85 -14.81
CA ASN A 24 6.33 -8.16 -14.98
C ASN A 24 5.80 -8.92 -16.20
N ASN A 25 4.55 -8.72 -16.63
CA ASN A 25 3.90 -9.68 -17.55
C ASN A 25 3.11 -9.07 -18.72
N GLU A 26 3.05 -7.74 -18.92
CA GLU A 26 2.13 -7.12 -19.92
C GLU A 26 0.70 -7.69 -19.85
N ARG A 27 0.30 -8.20 -18.67
CA ARG A 27 -0.98 -8.88 -18.45
C ARG A 27 -2.08 -7.83 -18.35
N ILE A 28 -3.10 -7.97 -19.20
CA ILE A 28 -4.40 -7.32 -19.01
C ILE A 28 -5.31 -8.41 -18.43
N GLU A 29 -5.89 -8.14 -17.27
CA GLU A 29 -6.81 -9.06 -16.62
C GLU A 29 -8.23 -8.75 -17.06
N GLN A 30 -8.86 -9.71 -17.74
CA GLN A 30 -10.23 -9.61 -18.25
C GLN A 30 -11.22 -9.42 -17.09
N GLN A 31 -11.70 -8.19 -16.91
CA GLN A 31 -12.92 -7.89 -16.15
C GLN A 31 -14.06 -7.92 -17.16
N GLY A 32 -15.07 -8.77 -16.91
CA GLY A 32 -16.24 -8.95 -17.77
C GLY A 32 -16.91 -7.63 -18.17
N LEU A 33 -17.57 -7.64 -19.33
CA LEU A 33 -18.09 -6.44 -19.98
C LEU A 33 -19.17 -5.72 -19.17
N ALA A 34 -18.83 -4.54 -18.66
CA ALA A 34 -19.79 -3.47 -18.44
C ALA A 34 -19.54 -2.37 -19.47
N PHE A 35 -20.61 -1.97 -20.16
CA PHE A 35 -20.68 -0.86 -21.09
C PHE A 35 -19.85 0.36 -20.65
N THR A 36 -19.07 0.90 -21.60
CA THR A 36 -18.43 2.22 -21.62
C THR A 36 -18.82 3.19 -20.49
N LYS A 37 -17.90 3.35 -19.54
CA LYS A 37 -17.49 4.64 -18.96
C LYS A 37 -16.20 4.39 -18.18
N SER A 38 -15.09 4.95 -18.67
CA SER A 38 -13.83 5.21 -17.95
C SER A 38 -13.43 4.13 -16.93
N CYS A 39 -12.38 3.36 -17.21
CA CYS A 39 -11.74 2.46 -16.24
C CYS A 39 -11.16 3.27 -15.07
N ILE A 40 -12.04 3.70 -14.18
CA ILE A 40 -11.71 4.21 -12.86
C ILE A 40 -11.57 2.94 -12.03
N THR A 41 -10.34 2.61 -11.63
CA THR A 41 -10.08 1.63 -10.59
C THR A 41 -10.79 2.08 -9.32
N LYS A 42 -12.02 1.61 -9.11
CA LYS A 42 -12.76 1.88 -7.87
C LYS A 42 -12.22 0.93 -6.82
N LEU A 43 -11.32 1.42 -5.99
CA LEU A 43 -11.04 0.83 -4.69
C LEU A 43 -12.38 0.76 -3.94
N LYS A 44 -12.96 -0.43 -3.83
CA LYS A 44 -14.16 -0.64 -3.02
C LYS A 44 -13.72 -0.74 -1.56
N SER A 45 -13.22 0.36 -1.02
CA SER A 45 -13.03 0.52 0.42
C SER A 45 -14.37 0.92 1.02
N GLU A 46 -14.98 0.03 1.78
CA GLU A 46 -16.10 0.40 2.63
C GLU A 46 -15.53 1.19 3.81
N LEU A 47 -15.46 2.51 3.64
CA LEU A 47 -15.13 3.43 4.72
C LEU A 47 -16.39 3.59 5.57
N PHE A 48 -16.44 2.90 6.69
CA PHE A 48 -17.41 3.19 7.73
C PHE A 48 -17.04 4.53 8.37
N VAL A 49 -17.62 5.62 7.84
CA VAL A 49 -17.53 6.93 8.48
C VAL A 49 -18.50 6.90 9.65
N ASN A 50 -17.97 6.63 10.84
CA ASN A 50 -18.74 6.86 12.06
C ASN A 50 -18.87 8.38 12.23
N THR A 51 -20.06 8.93 11.96
CA THR A 51 -20.33 10.36 12.17
C THR A 51 -20.42 10.61 13.66
N ILE A 52 -19.37 11.22 14.20
CA ILE A 52 -19.33 11.70 15.57
C ILE A 52 -19.63 13.19 15.50
N ASP A 53 -20.58 13.67 16.30
CA ASP A 53 -20.90 15.10 16.45
C ASP A 53 -20.29 15.62 17.76
N PRO A 54 -18.99 15.98 17.77
CA PRO A 54 -18.33 16.46 18.97
C PRO A 54 -18.83 17.85 19.35
N ILE A 55 -18.80 18.13 20.65
CA ILE A 55 -19.14 19.43 21.20
C ILE A 55 -17.96 20.38 21.00
N PHE A 56 -18.17 21.46 20.26
CA PHE A 56 -17.12 22.43 19.97
C PHE A 56 -16.74 23.25 21.20
N LEU A 57 -15.46 23.21 21.56
CA LEU A 57 -14.85 24.10 22.55
C LEU A 57 -14.20 25.28 21.84
N THR A 58 -14.17 26.41 22.54
CA THR A 58 -13.48 27.64 22.11
C THR A 58 -12.60 28.12 23.24
N ASN A 59 -11.47 28.77 22.91
CA ASN A 59 -10.48 29.20 23.90
C ASN A 59 -11.15 29.97 25.05
N SER A 60 -10.87 29.53 26.28
CA SER A 60 -11.32 30.13 27.54
C SER A 60 -12.84 30.18 27.76
N LYS A 61 -13.63 29.48 26.92
CA LYS A 61 -15.09 29.38 27.09
C LYS A 61 -15.47 28.12 27.85
N GLU A 62 -16.25 28.30 28.90
CA GLU A 62 -16.81 27.20 29.68
C GLU A 62 -18.02 26.58 28.97
N VAL A 63 -18.05 25.25 28.89
CA VAL A 63 -19.17 24.46 28.37
C VAL A 63 -19.65 23.49 29.45
N ARG A 64 -20.94 23.52 29.75
CA ARG A 64 -21.56 22.66 30.76
C ARG A 64 -22.19 21.44 30.12
N ASN A 65 -22.03 20.29 30.76
CA ASN A 65 -22.59 19.03 30.31
C ASN A 65 -22.94 18.09 31.45
N THR A 66 -23.65 17.02 31.09
CA THR A 66 -24.08 15.99 32.03
C THR A 66 -23.81 14.61 31.45
N LEU A 67 -23.21 13.72 32.25
CA LEU A 67 -23.10 12.29 31.94
C LEU A 67 -24.17 11.54 32.74
N ASN A 68 -24.92 10.67 32.08
CA ASN A 68 -25.99 9.88 32.70
C ASN A 68 -26.17 8.52 31.99
N ASP A 69 -26.24 7.46 32.78
CA ASP A 69 -26.44 6.08 32.33
C ASP A 69 -27.83 5.84 31.69
N GLN A 70 -28.88 6.48 32.20
CA GLN A 70 -30.28 6.23 31.80
C GLN A 70 -30.62 6.62 30.35
N LYS A 71 -29.77 7.41 29.67
CA LYS A 71 -29.96 7.86 28.28
C LYS A 71 -28.94 7.28 27.29
N GLY A 72 -28.10 6.33 27.71
CA GLY A 72 -27.00 5.82 26.88
C GLY A 72 -25.88 6.83 26.62
N ASN A 73 -25.85 7.96 27.35
CA ASN A 73 -24.83 9.01 27.20
C ASN A 73 -23.68 8.77 28.18
N GLN A 74 -22.94 7.68 27.94
CA GLN A 74 -21.84 7.22 28.80
C GLN A 74 -20.52 7.94 28.52
N ASN A 75 -20.43 8.67 27.40
CA ASN A 75 -19.30 9.51 27.06
C ASN A 75 -19.74 10.82 26.38
N ASN A 76 -18.98 11.89 26.62
CA ASN A 76 -19.11 13.14 25.88
C ASN A 76 -17.81 13.38 25.11
N ILE A 77 -17.91 13.68 23.82
CA ILE A 77 -16.77 13.97 22.96
C ILE A 77 -16.76 15.47 22.66
N TYR A 78 -15.61 16.09 22.85
CA TYR A 78 -15.37 17.50 22.58
C TYR A 78 -14.32 17.64 21.49
N SER A 79 -14.41 18.71 20.70
CA SER A 79 -13.40 19.05 19.69
C SER A 79 -12.99 20.51 19.80
N ILE A 80 -11.72 20.79 19.54
CA ILE A 80 -11.19 22.14 19.47
C ILE A 80 -10.10 22.24 18.40
N LEU A 81 -10.10 23.34 17.66
CA LEU A 81 -9.01 23.68 16.74
C LEU A 81 -7.97 24.51 17.51
N ILE A 82 -6.75 23.98 17.61
CA ILE A 82 -5.62 24.72 18.16
C ILE A 82 -4.99 25.52 17.00
N PRO A 83 -4.90 26.86 17.11
CA PRO A 83 -4.33 27.69 16.06
C PRO A 83 -2.81 27.51 15.96
N GLU A 84 -2.19 28.16 14.98
CA GLU A 84 -0.74 28.20 14.87
C GLU A 84 -0.08 28.85 16.09
N LYS A 85 1.16 28.44 16.38
CA LYS A 85 2.01 28.97 17.45
C LYS A 85 1.41 28.78 18.85
N VAL A 86 0.83 27.61 19.10
CA VAL A 86 0.38 27.20 20.43
C VAL A 86 1.03 25.87 20.76
N GLU A 87 1.71 25.83 21.90
CA GLU A 87 2.47 24.65 22.36
C GLU A 87 1.82 23.96 23.55
N LYS A 88 1.22 24.73 24.46
CA LYS A 88 0.62 24.24 25.70
C LYS A 88 -0.81 24.74 25.83
N ALA A 89 -1.67 23.87 26.36
CA ALA A 89 -3.04 24.21 26.71
C ALA A 89 -3.36 23.66 28.11
N THR A 90 -4.21 24.37 28.83
CA THR A 90 -4.72 23.95 30.14
C THR A 90 -6.20 23.61 30.00
N ILE A 91 -6.57 22.37 30.34
CA ILE A 91 -7.96 21.92 30.39
C ILE A 91 -8.42 21.97 31.84
N ARG A 92 -9.48 22.71 32.10
CA ARG A 92 -10.11 22.84 33.41
C ARG A 92 -11.45 22.13 33.40
N ILE A 93 -11.66 21.23 34.36
CA ILE A 93 -12.93 20.55 34.61
C ILE A 93 -13.41 20.93 36.01
N LEU A 94 -14.64 21.44 36.13
CA LEU A 94 -15.27 21.85 37.38
C LEU A 94 -16.55 21.04 37.59
N PHE A 95 -16.69 20.43 38.77
CA PHE A 95 -17.88 19.65 39.14
C PHE A 95 -18.92 20.57 39.79
N LEU A 96 -20.13 20.62 39.22
CA LEU A 96 -21.16 21.60 39.59
C LEU A 96 -22.04 21.14 40.77
N LYS A 97 -22.00 19.85 41.13
CA LYS A 97 -22.74 19.26 42.25
C LYS A 97 -21.88 18.26 43.03
N PRO A 98 -21.90 18.25 44.37
CA PRO A 98 -21.29 17.20 45.19
C PRO A 98 -22.15 15.93 45.13
N ILE A 99 -21.54 14.77 44.88
CA ILE A 99 -22.27 13.52 44.64
C ILE A 99 -21.62 12.39 45.46
N ASN A 100 -22.42 11.67 46.24
CA ASN A 100 -21.97 10.60 47.15
C ASN A 100 -21.77 9.24 46.45
N ASP A 101 -22.28 9.07 45.23
CA ASP A 101 -22.25 7.80 44.48
C ASP A 101 -21.81 8.04 43.02
N THR A 102 -20.52 8.35 42.82
CA THR A 102 -19.96 8.71 41.51
C THR A 102 -19.04 7.64 40.93
N PRO A 103 -19.18 7.33 39.62
CA PRO A 103 -18.16 6.55 38.92
C PRO A 103 -16.88 7.38 38.73
N LEU A 104 -15.75 6.69 38.67
CA LEU A 104 -14.49 7.30 38.26
C LEU A 104 -14.62 7.79 36.82
N LEU A 105 -14.27 9.05 36.56
CA LEU A 105 -14.23 9.59 35.21
C LEU A 105 -12.85 9.38 34.60
N LYS A 106 -12.82 9.05 33.32
CA LYS A 106 -11.62 8.98 32.49
C LYS A 106 -11.71 10.05 31.42
N VAL A 107 -10.66 10.86 31.30
CA VAL A 107 -10.55 11.89 30.27
C VAL A 107 -9.43 11.49 29.33
N PHE A 108 -9.79 11.19 28.08
CA PHE A 108 -8.86 10.86 27.02
C PHE A 108 -8.68 12.04 26.08
N ILE A 109 -7.45 12.28 25.62
CA ILE A 109 -7.13 13.39 24.73
C ILE A 109 -6.25 12.89 23.60
N LYS A 110 -6.57 13.30 22.37
CA LYS A 110 -5.76 13.01 21.19
C LYS A 110 -5.91 14.08 20.10
N SER A 111 -4.85 14.30 19.33
CA SER A 111 -4.83 15.17 18.15
C SER A 111 -5.29 14.40 16.89
N LYS A 112 -5.88 15.12 15.93
CA LYS A 112 -6.32 14.70 14.57
C LYS A 112 -7.37 13.57 14.49
N SER A 113 -7.62 12.84 15.58
CA SER A 113 -8.56 11.74 15.64
C SER A 113 -9.17 11.62 17.04
N THR A 114 -10.37 11.04 17.13
CA THR A 114 -11.01 10.78 18.42
C THR A 114 -10.23 9.74 19.23
N PRO A 115 -9.95 10.00 20.51
CA PRO A 115 -9.23 9.05 21.34
C PRO A 115 -10.07 7.79 21.61
N THR A 116 -9.39 6.65 21.73
CA THR A 116 -9.97 5.35 22.13
C THR A 116 -9.24 4.79 23.34
N ASN A 117 -9.79 3.78 24.01
CA ASN A 117 -9.15 3.12 25.16
C ASN A 117 -7.76 2.52 24.85
N LEU A 118 -7.45 2.28 23.57
CA LEU A 118 -6.15 1.75 23.11
C LEU A 118 -5.28 2.83 22.46
N ASN A 119 -5.82 3.99 22.13
CA ASN A 119 -5.15 5.01 21.35
C ASN A 119 -5.50 6.41 21.85
N TYR A 120 -4.66 6.93 22.76
CA TYR A 120 -4.78 8.24 23.38
C TYR A 120 -3.37 8.80 23.67
N LYS A 121 -3.25 10.13 23.77
CA LYS A 121 -2.01 10.81 24.19
C LYS A 121 -1.98 11.07 25.69
N TYR A 122 -3.09 11.58 26.21
CA TYR A 122 -3.28 11.79 27.64
C TYR A 122 -4.49 11.00 28.13
N MET A 123 -4.34 10.38 29.30
CA MET A 123 -5.43 9.81 30.07
C MET A 123 -5.34 10.33 31.49
N PHE A 124 -6.39 11.02 31.94
CA PHE A 124 -6.54 11.46 33.33
C PHE A 124 -7.67 10.71 34.01
N LYS A 125 -7.44 10.29 35.26
CA LYS A 125 -8.45 9.67 36.11
C LYS A 125 -8.91 10.71 37.13
N LEU A 126 -10.22 10.91 37.19
CA LEU A 126 -10.86 11.89 38.04
C LEU A 126 -11.84 11.18 38.98
N ASP A 127 -11.66 11.41 40.29
CA ASP A 127 -12.66 11.06 41.30
C ASP A 127 -13.37 12.36 41.72
N PRO A 128 -14.64 12.57 41.30
CA PRO A 128 -15.40 13.77 41.66
C PRO A 128 -15.58 13.98 43.16
N ARG A 129 -15.35 12.95 44.00
CA ARG A 129 -15.43 13.06 45.47
C ARG A 129 -14.25 13.82 46.07
N ASN A 130 -13.08 13.74 45.43
CA ASN A 130 -11.84 14.27 45.97
C ASN A 130 -11.54 15.69 45.46
N TYR A 131 -12.13 16.09 44.33
CA TYR A 131 -11.80 17.33 43.65
C TYR A 131 -13.07 18.06 43.24
N THR A 132 -13.19 19.32 43.61
CA THR A 132 -14.23 20.23 43.08
C THR A 132 -13.84 20.78 41.71
N GLN A 133 -12.53 20.95 41.47
CA GLN A 133 -11.93 21.43 40.24
C GLN A 133 -10.65 20.64 39.94
N SER A 134 -10.36 20.42 38.65
CA SER A 134 -9.11 19.83 38.20
C SER A 134 -8.59 20.53 36.94
N ASP A 135 -7.32 20.90 36.96
CA ASP A 135 -6.63 21.59 35.87
C ASP A 135 -5.53 20.65 35.32
N PHE A 136 -5.54 20.44 34.00
CA PHE A 136 -4.60 19.57 33.29
C PHE A 136 -3.80 20.36 32.27
N ASN A 137 -2.49 20.40 32.43
CA ASN A 137 -1.60 20.99 31.44
C ASN A 137 -1.19 19.93 30.41
N ILE A 138 -1.43 20.22 29.14
CA ILE A 138 -1.15 19.32 28.02
C ILE A 138 -0.32 20.02 26.95
N SER A 139 0.49 19.25 26.22
CA SER A 139 1.16 19.73 25.00
C SER A 139 0.28 19.49 23.78
N VAL A 140 0.18 20.49 22.92
CA VAL A 140 -0.71 20.52 21.75
C VAL A 140 0.06 20.66 20.44
N ILE A 141 -0.58 20.25 19.34
CA ILE A 141 -0.05 20.41 17.98
C ILE A 141 -0.67 21.70 17.42
N SER A 142 0.17 22.58 16.89
CA SER A 142 -0.31 23.78 16.21
C SER A 142 -1.04 23.46 14.90
N ASN A 143 -2.07 24.24 14.57
CA ASN A 143 -2.88 24.09 13.35
C ASN A 143 -3.52 22.69 13.19
N ALA A 144 -4.00 22.11 14.29
CA ALA A 144 -4.61 20.78 14.28
C ALA A 144 -5.85 20.73 15.19
N TRP A 145 -6.77 19.83 14.85
CA TRP A 145 -7.91 19.50 15.70
C TRP A 145 -7.48 18.59 16.85
N HIS A 146 -7.97 18.86 18.05
CA HIS A 146 -7.81 18.03 19.23
C HIS A 146 -9.18 17.56 19.71
N PHE A 147 -9.25 16.29 20.07
CA PHE A 147 -10.45 15.63 20.55
C PHE A 147 -10.26 15.22 22.01
N ILE A 148 -11.26 15.50 22.83
CA ILE A 148 -11.30 15.17 24.26
C ILE A 148 -12.53 14.31 24.51
N THR A 149 -12.36 13.11 25.05
CA THR A 149 -13.46 12.23 25.44
C THR A 149 -13.51 12.13 26.95
N VAL A 150 -14.64 12.50 27.55
CA VAL A 150 -14.91 12.29 28.98
C VAL A 150 -15.85 11.11 29.11
N GLU A 151 -15.37 10.02 29.70
CA GLU A 151 -16.09 8.75 29.86
C GLU A 151 -16.26 8.42 31.35
N ALA A 152 -17.44 7.94 31.72
CA ALA A 152 -17.69 7.41 33.06
C ALA A 152 -17.40 5.90 33.13
N SER A 153 -16.63 5.46 34.13
CA SER A 153 -16.37 4.03 34.33
C SER A 153 -17.65 3.31 34.77
N THR A 154 -18.12 2.37 33.97
CA THR A 154 -19.33 1.58 34.26
C THR A 154 -19.17 0.76 35.54
N LYS A 155 -19.86 1.17 36.60
CA LYS A 155 -20.26 0.28 37.71
C LYS A 155 -21.79 0.23 37.71
N ASN A 156 -22.37 -0.87 38.17
CA ASN A 156 -23.80 -1.22 38.12
C ASN A 156 -24.78 -0.26 38.85
N SER A 157 -24.41 1.01 39.09
CA SER A 157 -25.23 2.04 39.73
C SER A 157 -25.60 3.15 38.75
N SER A 158 -26.84 3.62 38.81
CA SER A 158 -27.28 4.79 38.06
C SER A 158 -26.56 6.04 38.56
N PHE A 159 -25.90 6.79 37.67
CA PHE A 159 -25.17 8.00 38.01
C PHE A 159 -25.62 9.19 37.16
N GLU A 160 -25.52 10.39 37.73
CA GLU A 160 -25.66 11.67 37.01
C GLU A 160 -24.53 12.60 37.46
N VAL A 161 -23.62 12.95 36.54
CA VAL A 161 -22.50 13.85 36.84
C VAL A 161 -22.61 15.12 36.01
N GLN A 162 -22.81 16.26 36.68
CA GLN A 162 -22.84 17.59 36.06
C GLN A 162 -21.49 18.28 36.22
N TYR A 163 -20.86 18.64 35.11
CA TYR A 163 -19.57 19.30 35.10
C TYR A 163 -19.52 20.37 34.02
N SER A 164 -18.54 21.26 34.15
CA SER A 164 -18.16 22.20 33.11
C SER A 164 -16.72 21.96 32.68
N ILE A 165 -16.47 22.02 31.37
CA ILE A 165 -15.13 21.92 30.79
C ILE A 165 -14.76 23.24 30.12
N ASN A 166 -13.53 23.67 30.32
CA ASN A 166 -12.93 24.82 29.66
C ASN A 166 -11.52 24.43 29.22
N ILE A 167 -11.06 24.96 28.09
CA ILE A 167 -9.68 24.84 27.65
C ILE A 167 -9.12 26.24 27.35
N SER A 168 -8.01 26.58 27.99
CA SER A 168 -7.33 27.85 27.84
C SER A 168 -5.93 27.64 27.27
N PHE A 169 -5.57 28.44 26.28
CA PHE A 169 -4.22 28.46 25.72
C PHE A 169 -3.83 29.86 25.28
N THR A 170 -2.53 30.10 25.22
CA THR A 170 -1.93 31.35 24.74
C THR A 170 -1.02 31.06 23.57
N GLN A 171 -0.94 32.00 22.62
CA GLN A 171 0.00 31.89 21.52
C GLN A 171 1.41 32.14 22.05
N SER A 172 2.32 31.21 21.81
CA SER A 172 3.74 31.39 22.03
C SER A 172 4.34 32.19 20.87
N ALA A 173 5.31 33.06 21.17
CA ALA A 173 6.21 33.55 20.14
C ALA A 173 7.17 32.41 19.76
N GLU A 174 7.56 32.32 18.49
CA GLU A 174 8.64 31.41 18.09
C GLU A 174 9.94 31.87 18.77
N ASN A 175 10.39 31.10 19.76
CA ASN A 175 11.66 31.33 20.43
C ASN A 175 12.77 30.73 19.57
N ILE A 176 13.25 31.53 18.61
CA ILE A 176 14.44 31.21 17.82
C ILE A 176 15.66 31.41 18.72
N ILE A 177 16.45 30.35 18.88
CA ILE A 177 17.69 30.33 19.65
C ILE A 177 18.82 30.06 18.66
N GLU A 178 19.92 30.82 18.76
CA GLU A 178 21.15 30.53 18.02
C GLU A 178 22.20 30.07 19.03
N ASN A 179 22.83 28.92 18.78
CA ASN A 179 23.90 28.43 19.65
C ASN A 179 25.25 29.09 19.33
N GLU A 180 26.25 28.86 20.19
CA GLU A 180 27.61 29.41 20.01
C GLU A 180 28.28 29.00 18.69
N PHE A 181 27.81 27.92 18.07
CA PHE A 181 28.30 27.43 16.80
C PHE A 181 27.53 27.98 15.58
N GLY A 182 26.51 28.83 15.79
CA GLY A 182 25.73 29.49 14.72
C GLY A 182 24.54 28.68 14.18
N TYR A 183 24.19 27.54 14.78
CA TYR A 183 23.01 26.78 14.39
C TYR A 183 21.74 27.43 14.94
N ARG A 184 20.73 27.53 14.08
CA ARG A 184 19.39 27.97 14.45
C ARG A 184 18.59 26.80 15.00
N MET A 185 18.06 27.01 16.20
CA MET A 185 17.16 26.09 16.88
C MET A 185 15.83 26.77 17.13
N VAL A 186 14.75 26.02 16.98
CA VAL A 186 13.40 26.45 17.34
C VAL A 186 12.99 25.68 18.57
N ARG A 187 12.76 26.38 19.68
CA ARG A 187 12.26 25.73 20.89
C ARG A 187 10.77 25.42 20.72
N PHE A 188 10.41 24.16 20.89
CA PHE A 188 9.03 23.68 20.79
C PHE A 188 8.76 22.61 21.85
N GLN A 189 7.73 22.79 22.68
CA GLN A 189 7.38 21.86 23.76
C GLN A 189 8.55 21.56 24.73
N ASP A 190 9.31 22.60 25.08
CA ASP A 190 10.50 22.52 25.95
C ASP A 190 11.68 21.71 25.37
N ILE A 191 11.69 21.45 24.06
CA ILE A 191 12.76 20.77 23.31
C ILE A 191 13.34 21.74 22.28
N ASP A 192 14.66 21.75 22.12
CA ASP A 192 15.32 22.59 21.12
C ASP A 192 15.50 21.82 19.81
N PHE A 193 14.75 22.22 18.77
CA PHE A 193 14.80 21.56 17.46
C PHE A 193 15.78 22.27 16.53
N TYR A 194 16.77 21.53 16.03
CA TYR A 194 17.65 22.01 14.96
C TYR A 194 16.87 22.14 13.65
N GLU A 195 17.08 23.25 12.95
CA GLU A 195 16.53 23.46 11.61
C GLU A 195 17.20 22.50 10.62
N THR A 196 16.41 21.60 10.02
CA THR A 196 16.91 20.64 9.03
C THR A 196 16.54 21.09 7.61
N LYS A 197 17.36 20.71 6.63
CA LYS A 197 17.07 20.91 5.21
C LYS A 197 17.19 19.59 4.47
N ARG A 198 16.21 19.36 3.60
CA ARG A 198 16.23 18.25 2.65
C ARG A 198 17.19 18.57 1.51
N VAL A 199 18.16 17.68 1.29
CA VAL A 199 19.09 17.71 0.18
C VAL A 199 18.75 16.53 -0.73
N ASN A 200 18.33 16.81 -1.96
CA ASN A 200 17.98 15.77 -2.91
C ASN A 200 19.25 15.16 -3.50
N GLN A 201 19.29 13.83 -3.62
CA GLN A 201 20.33 13.13 -4.35
C GLN A 201 20.03 13.16 -5.86
N MET A 202 20.96 12.62 -6.67
CA MET A 202 20.82 12.60 -8.14
C MET A 202 19.57 11.83 -8.59
N ASP A 203 19.15 10.83 -7.80
CA ASP A 203 17.89 10.11 -7.99
C ASP A 203 16.75 10.85 -7.28
N PHE A 204 15.71 11.25 -8.02
CA PHE A 204 14.65 12.19 -7.59
C PHE A 204 13.87 11.83 -6.31
N PHE A 205 13.94 10.56 -5.86
CA PHE A 205 13.25 10.05 -4.68
C PHE A 205 14.19 9.79 -3.49
N LEU A 206 15.49 9.93 -3.69
CA LEU A 206 16.49 9.79 -2.64
C LEU A 206 16.86 11.17 -2.09
N PHE A 207 16.86 11.30 -0.77
CA PHE A 207 17.19 12.52 -0.06
C PHE A 207 17.98 12.25 1.21
N ASP A 208 18.79 13.23 1.56
CA ASP A 208 19.46 13.34 2.84
C ASP A 208 18.85 14.51 3.62
N VAL A 209 18.76 14.36 4.93
CA VAL A 209 18.40 15.44 5.84
C VAL A 209 19.69 15.98 6.44
N GLU A 210 20.10 17.16 5.99
CA GLU A 210 21.30 17.85 6.48
C GLU A 210 20.92 19.03 7.39
N ILE A 211 21.81 19.36 8.32
CA ILE A 211 21.66 20.48 9.25
C ILE A 211 22.68 21.55 8.88
N PHE A 212 22.22 22.78 8.76
CA PHE A 212 23.06 23.89 8.29
C PHE A 212 23.28 24.91 9.40
N ASN A 213 24.52 25.36 9.51
CA ASN A 213 24.89 26.53 10.29
C ASN A 213 24.38 27.82 9.58
N SER A 214 24.28 28.95 10.29
CA SER A 214 23.97 30.27 9.73
C SER A 214 24.92 30.69 8.60
N ASN A 215 26.13 30.14 8.56
CA ASN A 215 27.12 30.31 7.48
C ASN A 215 26.93 29.39 6.27
N GLY A 216 25.96 28.47 6.28
CA GLY A 216 25.67 27.54 5.18
C GLY A 216 26.58 26.30 5.11
N SER A 217 27.44 26.07 6.11
CA SER A 217 28.19 24.81 6.26
C SER A 217 27.30 23.74 6.89
N SER A 218 27.27 22.53 6.32
CA SER A 218 26.70 21.35 6.98
C SER A 218 27.75 20.66 7.84
N THR A 219 27.31 20.07 8.95
CA THR A 219 28.15 19.26 9.83
C THR A 219 27.36 18.06 10.30
N ASP A 220 28.03 16.93 10.40
CA ASP A 220 27.42 15.73 10.95
C ASP A 220 27.59 15.64 12.48
N PHE A 221 28.46 16.46 13.08
CA PHE A 221 28.84 16.41 14.49
C PHE A 221 28.06 17.40 15.36
N PHE A 222 27.50 16.93 16.47
CA PHE A 222 26.74 17.72 17.44
C PHE A 222 27.24 17.45 18.85
N ASN A 223 27.59 18.51 19.59
CA ASN A 223 27.86 18.40 21.02
C ASN A 223 26.54 18.54 21.78
N LEU A 224 26.13 17.45 22.43
CA LEU A 224 24.92 17.38 23.25
C LEU A 224 25.32 17.34 24.72
N THR A 225 24.66 18.17 25.54
CA THR A 225 24.84 18.21 26.98
C THR A 225 23.79 17.34 27.66
N SER A 226 24.17 16.62 28.72
CA SER A 226 23.25 15.79 29.48
C SER A 226 22.17 16.62 30.15
N GLY A 227 20.98 16.02 30.33
CA GLY A 227 19.83 16.70 30.92
C GLY A 227 19.04 17.59 29.94
N ILE A 228 19.57 17.88 28.75
CA ILE A 228 18.87 18.68 27.73
C ILE A 228 18.27 17.77 26.65
N ASN A 229 17.02 18.09 26.24
CA ASN A 229 16.34 17.43 25.13
C ASN A 229 16.63 18.17 23.82
N TYR A 230 17.24 17.46 22.88
CA TYR A 230 17.51 17.97 21.54
C TYR A 230 16.58 17.30 20.54
N GLY A 231 16.18 18.05 19.51
CA GLY A 231 15.22 17.61 18.51
C GLY A 231 15.69 17.86 17.08
N PHE A 232 15.20 17.03 16.17
CA PHE A 232 15.34 17.17 14.72
C PHE A 232 13.95 16.99 14.11
N ARG A 233 13.58 17.91 13.24
CA ARG A 233 12.28 17.93 12.59
C ARG A 233 12.47 17.91 11.09
N PHE A 234 11.87 16.95 10.39
CA PHE A 234 11.96 16.82 8.93
C PHE A 234 10.63 16.32 8.34
N HIS A 235 10.40 16.59 7.05
CA HIS A 235 9.16 16.23 6.35
C HIS A 235 9.41 15.13 5.31
N VAL A 236 8.51 14.15 5.25
CA VAL A 236 8.48 13.11 4.21
C VAL A 236 7.26 13.33 3.31
N TYR A 237 7.49 13.63 2.03
CA TYR A 237 6.48 14.04 1.06
C TYR A 237 5.74 12.86 0.42
N ASP A 238 4.42 13.05 0.23
CA ASP A 238 3.52 12.03 -0.33
C ASP A 238 3.87 11.51 -1.72
N CYS A 239 4.53 12.29 -2.57
CA CYS A 239 4.76 11.95 -3.97
C CYS A 239 6.23 11.93 -4.38
N GLN A 240 7.07 12.69 -3.68
CA GLN A 240 8.49 12.81 -4.01
C GLN A 240 9.31 11.72 -3.32
N ASP A 241 8.89 11.27 -2.14
CA ASP A 241 9.65 10.34 -1.30
C ASP A 241 9.05 8.92 -1.30
N ILE A 242 8.30 8.57 -2.35
CA ILE A 242 7.71 7.23 -2.51
C ILE A 242 8.78 6.26 -3.02
N GLY A 243 9.33 5.44 -2.13
CA GLY A 243 10.21 4.32 -2.49
C GLY A 243 11.42 4.19 -1.57
N GLY A 244 11.80 2.95 -1.24
CA GLY A 244 13.00 2.68 -0.45
C GLY A 244 12.77 2.63 1.07
N THR A 245 13.87 2.71 1.83
CA THR A 245 13.89 2.65 3.30
C THR A 245 14.48 3.95 3.85
N LEU A 246 13.88 4.53 4.89
CA LEU A 246 14.49 5.65 5.61
C LEU A 246 15.48 5.07 6.64
N THR A 247 16.75 5.39 6.49
CA THR A 247 17.83 4.96 7.36
C THR A 247 18.28 6.14 8.20
N SER A 248 18.20 5.99 9.52
CA SER A 248 18.81 6.94 10.48
C SER A 248 20.05 6.29 11.09
N LEU A 249 21.22 6.84 10.81
CA LEU A 249 22.46 6.47 11.46
C LEU A 249 22.77 7.49 12.56
N ILE A 250 22.88 7.00 13.79
CA ILE A 250 23.24 7.82 14.96
C ILE A 250 24.39 7.15 15.68
N SER A 251 25.48 7.89 15.89
CA SER A 251 26.68 7.40 16.57
C SER A 251 27.14 8.38 17.65
N LEU A 252 27.70 7.87 18.74
CA LEU A 252 28.34 8.64 19.81
C LEU A 252 29.84 8.54 19.61
N VAL A 253 30.50 9.68 19.43
CA VAL A 253 31.94 9.80 19.21
C VAL A 253 32.63 10.00 20.55
N ASN A 254 33.69 9.23 20.80
CA ASN A 254 34.52 9.38 21.98
C ASN A 254 35.55 10.51 21.76
N SER A 255 35.79 11.35 22.76
CA SER A 255 36.60 12.58 22.64
C SER A 255 38.09 12.36 22.36
N ASP A 256 38.56 11.11 22.33
CA ASP A 256 39.98 10.75 22.18
C ASP A 256 40.40 10.32 20.76
N GLU A 257 39.48 10.19 19.80
CA GLU A 257 39.82 9.79 18.43
C GLU A 257 39.51 10.90 17.41
N ASN A 258 40.57 11.50 16.85
CA ASN A 258 40.49 12.32 15.65
C ASN A 258 40.12 11.42 14.45
N ILE A 259 38.84 11.26 14.16
CA ILE A 259 38.41 10.47 13.00
C ILE A 259 37.98 11.38 11.84
N VAL A 260 38.78 11.35 10.77
CA VAL A 260 38.48 11.96 9.47
C VAL A 260 37.68 10.94 8.65
N PHE A 261 36.38 11.17 8.44
CA PHE A 261 35.60 10.42 7.46
C PHE A 261 35.37 11.23 6.19
N ASN A 262 35.87 10.70 5.07
CA ASN A 262 35.45 11.16 3.76
C ASN A 262 34.02 10.67 3.51
N LYS A 263 33.17 11.59 3.05
CA LYS A 263 31.77 11.40 2.67
C LYS A 263 31.57 10.03 1.99
N ALA A 264 30.94 9.09 2.69
CA ALA A 264 30.73 7.73 2.22
C ALA A 264 29.59 7.69 1.19
N SER A 265 29.87 8.22 -0.01
CA SER A 265 29.31 7.66 -1.23
C SER A 265 30.34 6.64 -1.72
N ASP A 266 29.91 5.40 -1.89
CA ASP A 266 30.69 4.27 -2.40
C ASP A 266 31.79 3.71 -1.48
N ARG A 267 31.43 2.72 -0.65
CA ARG A 267 32.13 1.43 -0.43
C ARG A 267 31.78 0.86 0.95
N MET A 268 30.90 -0.15 0.97
CA MET A 268 30.98 -1.22 1.98
C MET A 268 32.19 -2.09 1.63
N ALA A 269 33.37 -1.80 2.18
CA ALA A 269 34.47 -2.76 2.34
C ALA A 269 35.62 -2.14 3.16
N GLU A 270 35.82 -2.71 4.35
CA GLU A 270 37.09 -2.82 5.12
C GLU A 270 37.79 -1.56 5.68
N GLY A 271 37.65 -1.39 7.01
CA GLY A 271 38.61 -0.75 7.94
C GLY A 271 38.19 0.59 8.60
N PRO A 272 38.73 0.99 9.78
CA PRO A 272 39.27 0.21 10.91
C PRO A 272 38.20 -0.07 11.99
N ASP A 273 38.56 -0.81 13.04
CA ASP A 273 37.68 -1.31 14.13
C ASP A 273 36.95 -0.21 14.91
N ILE A 274 35.87 0.30 14.34
CA ILE A 274 34.83 1.05 15.03
C ILE A 274 33.86 0.00 15.56
N ILE A 275 33.57 0.02 16.85
CA ILE A 275 32.58 -0.87 17.45
C ILE A 275 31.20 -0.47 16.92
N PHE A 276 30.84 -0.96 15.74
CA PHE A 276 29.48 -0.99 15.26
C PHE A 276 28.77 -2.11 15.98
N GLU A 277 27.92 -1.78 16.96
CA GLU A 277 26.84 -2.68 17.35
C GLU A 277 25.80 -2.66 16.21
N GLN A 278 26.13 -3.35 15.11
CA GLN A 278 25.22 -3.55 13.98
C GLN A 278 24.18 -4.57 14.40
N SER A 279 23.23 -4.09 15.17
CA SER A 279 22.06 -4.86 15.52
C SER A 279 20.99 -4.55 14.48
N SER A 280 20.56 -5.58 13.74
CA SER A 280 19.30 -5.56 13.00
C SER A 280 18.12 -5.54 13.98
N ILE A 281 18.14 -4.59 14.90
CA ILE A 281 17.12 -4.40 15.93
C ILE A 281 16.23 -3.29 15.39
N LYS A 282 14.96 -3.67 15.18
CA LYS A 282 13.82 -2.73 15.10
C LYS A 282 14.05 -1.57 16.07
N PRO A 283 13.59 -0.34 15.80
CA PRO A 283 14.06 0.93 16.40
C PRO A 283 13.91 1.09 17.92
N GLU A 284 13.69 0.03 18.68
CA GLU A 284 13.29 -0.03 20.07
C GLU A 284 14.36 0.32 21.10
N LYS A 285 15.67 0.33 20.79
CA LYS A 285 16.68 0.79 21.75
C LYS A 285 18.06 0.93 21.10
N LEU A 286 18.55 2.15 20.90
CA LEU A 286 19.99 2.39 20.70
C LEU A 286 20.55 2.93 22.01
N VAL A 287 21.37 2.15 22.73
CA VAL A 287 22.15 2.62 23.88
C VAL A 287 23.60 2.67 23.43
N LEU A 288 24.05 3.86 23.02
CA LEU A 288 25.43 4.10 22.65
C LEU A 288 26.26 4.30 23.91
N LYS A 289 27.38 3.56 24.03
CA LYS A 289 28.28 3.59 25.20
C LYS A 289 29.59 4.28 24.82
N SER A 290 30.03 5.21 25.66
CA SER A 290 31.43 5.68 25.69
C SER A 290 31.90 5.70 27.14
N PRO A 291 32.93 4.92 27.51
CA PRO A 291 33.58 5.04 28.81
C PRO A 291 34.69 6.11 28.75
N ASP A 292 34.49 7.23 29.42
CA ASP A 292 35.53 8.24 29.61
C ASP A 292 36.17 8.01 30.99
N ARG A 293 37.51 7.96 31.07
CA ARG A 293 38.25 7.88 32.35
C ARG A 293 38.67 9.28 32.78
N ILE A 294 38.12 9.78 33.88
CA ILE A 294 38.60 11.00 34.52
C ILE A 294 39.78 10.63 35.42
N SER A 295 40.99 11.11 35.10
CA SER A 295 42.19 10.82 35.88
C SER A 295 42.24 11.67 37.15
N GLU A 296 41.61 11.20 38.22
CA GLU A 296 42.02 11.51 39.61
C GLU A 296 41.25 10.69 40.66
N GLN A 297 40.15 10.05 40.28
CA GLN A 297 39.40 9.09 41.10
C GLN A 297 38.94 7.97 40.14
N ASN A 298 39.05 6.68 40.50
CA ASN A 298 38.64 5.54 39.65
C ASN A 298 37.12 5.54 39.36
N LEU A 299 36.65 6.51 38.58
CA LEU A 299 35.28 6.76 38.20
C LEU A 299 35.21 6.58 36.69
N THR A 300 34.37 5.64 36.24
CA THR A 300 34.05 5.49 34.82
C THR A 300 32.70 6.10 34.56
N VAL A 301 32.66 7.12 33.70
CA VAL A 301 31.40 7.76 33.28
C VAL A 301 30.86 6.99 32.08
N ILE A 302 29.67 6.42 32.21
CA ILE A 302 28.95 5.74 31.14
C ILE A 302 27.96 6.74 30.56
N LYS A 303 28.20 7.16 29.31
CA LYS A 303 27.24 7.94 28.53
C LYS A 303 26.20 7.00 27.91
N ILE A 304 24.93 7.39 27.98
CA ILE A 304 23.79 6.70 27.37
C ILE A 304 22.97 7.73 26.60
N ALA A 305 22.77 7.52 25.31
CA ALA A 305 21.79 8.28 24.54
C ALA A 305 20.49 7.50 24.41
N ILE A 306 19.35 8.18 24.56
CA ILE A 306 18.04 7.62 24.25
C ILE A 306 17.44 8.44 23.11
N ILE A 307 16.99 7.76 22.06
CA ILE A 307 16.45 8.35 20.84
C ILE A 307 14.98 7.97 20.71
N CYS A 308 14.13 8.96 20.48
CA CYS A 308 12.71 8.77 20.22
C CYS A 308 12.37 9.31 18.84
N MET A 309 11.86 8.46 17.97
CA MET A 309 11.43 8.83 16.63
C MET A 309 9.96 8.50 16.45
N ASN A 310 9.17 9.52 16.08
CA ASN A 310 7.75 9.36 15.86
C ASN A 310 7.21 10.34 14.82
N LEU A 311 6.10 9.94 14.21
CA LEU A 311 5.34 10.74 13.29
C LEU A 311 4.52 11.78 14.07
N GLU A 312 4.51 13.02 13.59
CA GLU A 312 3.68 14.16 14.00
C GLU A 312 3.84 14.70 15.42
N GLU A 313 4.45 13.95 16.34
CA GLU A 313 4.67 14.39 17.72
C GLU A 313 6.06 14.00 18.25
N PRO A 314 6.76 14.91 18.95
CA PRO A 314 8.02 14.57 19.61
C PRO A 314 7.79 13.74 20.88
N GLY A 315 8.69 12.78 21.12
CA GLY A 315 8.74 12.02 22.36
C GLY A 315 9.70 12.65 23.36
N ILE A 316 9.50 12.40 24.64
CA ILE A 316 10.50 12.72 25.67
C ILE A 316 11.26 11.42 25.99
N PRO A 317 12.58 11.38 25.77
CA PRO A 317 13.40 10.23 26.15
C PRO A 317 13.46 10.08 27.68
N GLU A 318 13.21 8.89 28.22
CA GLU A 318 13.24 8.62 29.67
C GLU A 318 13.99 7.33 30.01
N LEU A 319 14.71 7.34 31.13
CA LEU A 319 15.40 6.17 31.68
C LEU A 319 14.38 5.16 32.25
N PRO A 320 14.51 3.83 32.01
CA PRO A 320 15.56 3.12 31.27
C PRO A 320 15.19 2.78 29.81
N GLY A 321 15.24 3.76 28.90
CA GLY A 321 15.13 3.54 27.44
C GLY A 321 13.69 3.53 26.92
N LYS A 322 12.82 4.39 27.46
CA LYS A 322 11.43 4.55 26.99
C LYS A 322 11.22 5.93 26.40
N CYS A 323 10.24 6.04 25.51
CA CYS A 323 9.81 7.32 24.94
C CYS A 323 8.43 7.67 25.47
N ARG A 324 8.32 8.80 26.17
CA ARG A 324 7.06 9.30 26.73
C ARG A 324 6.40 10.28 25.75
N TYR A 325 5.16 9.97 25.36
CA TYR A 325 4.31 10.83 24.52
C TYR A 325 3.09 11.22 25.35
N GLY A 326 3.12 12.41 25.97
CA GLY A 326 2.12 12.77 26.97
C GLY A 326 2.21 11.89 28.22
N ASN A 327 1.20 11.06 28.48
CA ASN A 327 1.20 10.11 29.61
C ASN A 327 1.43 8.65 29.19
N THR A 328 1.66 8.39 27.90
CA THR A 328 1.88 7.04 27.38
C THR A 328 3.35 6.81 27.06
N PHE A 329 3.80 5.57 27.29
CA PHE A 329 5.12 5.11 26.89
C PHE A 329 4.98 4.27 25.63
N HIS A 330 5.71 4.65 24.58
CA HIS A 330 5.72 3.92 23.33
C HIS A 330 7.13 3.48 22.95
N ASN A 331 7.17 2.38 22.21
CA ASN A 331 8.34 1.95 21.46
C ASN A 331 8.48 2.86 20.23
N ALA A 332 9.72 3.07 19.75
CA ALA A 332 9.94 3.87 18.55
C ALA A 332 9.22 3.26 17.33
N SER A 333 8.68 4.11 16.47
CA SER A 333 7.94 3.66 15.28
C SER A 333 8.91 3.21 14.19
N ALA A 334 8.67 2.03 13.60
CA ALA A 334 9.44 1.49 12.47
C ALA A 334 8.81 1.76 11.10
N ILE A 335 7.56 2.24 11.06
CA ILE A 335 6.83 2.40 9.81
C ILE A 335 6.92 3.86 9.38
N VAL A 336 7.73 4.10 8.34
CA VAL A 336 7.83 5.40 7.68
C VAL A 336 6.51 5.65 6.94
N LYS A 337 5.89 6.77 7.29
CA LYS A 337 4.67 7.30 6.67
C LYS A 337 4.97 8.72 6.26
N THR A 338 4.18 9.21 5.33
CA THR A 338 4.26 10.59 4.89
C THR A 338 3.79 11.52 6.02
N GLY A 339 4.39 12.70 6.09
CA GLY A 339 4.14 13.69 7.13
C GLY A 339 5.40 14.18 7.84
N GLU A 340 5.17 14.95 8.90
CA GLU A 340 6.21 15.56 9.73
C GLU A 340 6.76 14.55 10.72
N TRP A 341 8.07 14.32 10.71
CA TRP A 341 8.76 13.43 11.63
C TRP A 341 9.53 14.22 12.67
N PHE A 342 9.46 13.73 13.91
CA PHE A 342 10.20 14.26 15.04
C PHE A 342 11.16 13.19 15.55
N LEU A 343 12.44 13.55 15.63
CA LEU A 343 13.48 12.75 16.25
C LEU A 343 14.04 13.52 17.43
N THR A 344 13.95 12.97 18.63
CA THR A 344 14.41 13.62 19.86
C THR A 344 15.45 12.76 20.56
N ILE A 345 16.49 13.39 21.10
CA ILE A 345 17.63 12.73 21.73
C ILE A 345 17.91 13.41 23.07
N GLN A 346 18.18 12.58 24.09
CA GLN A 346 18.72 13.04 25.37
C GLN A 346 19.89 12.15 25.79
N VAL A 347 20.92 12.80 26.34
CA VAL A 347 22.10 12.12 26.90
C VAL A 347 21.94 12.02 28.41
N PHE A 348 22.21 10.83 28.93
CA PHE A 348 22.24 10.49 30.34
C PHE A 348 23.63 10.01 30.70
N CYS A 349 24.10 10.39 31.88
CA CYS A 349 25.37 9.94 32.42
C CYS A 349 25.16 9.14 33.70
N ILE A 350 25.86 8.01 33.77
CA ILE A 350 25.87 7.13 34.94
C ILE A 350 27.32 6.93 35.36
N ILE A 351 27.62 7.29 36.60
CA ILE A 351 28.94 7.01 37.19
C ILE A 351 28.95 5.58 37.71
N ASP A 352 29.87 4.76 37.20
CA ASP A 352 30.19 3.46 37.80
C ASP A 352 31.37 3.61 38.77
N GLN A 353 31.09 3.33 40.05
CA GLN A 353 32.07 3.33 41.14
C GLN A 353 32.54 1.92 41.51
N LYS A 354 31.94 0.84 40.98
CA LYS A 354 32.11 -0.53 41.53
C LYS A 354 32.15 -1.68 40.51
N GLY A 355 32.19 -1.42 39.20
CA GLY A 355 32.25 -2.48 38.18
C GLY A 355 30.99 -3.36 38.15
N LYS A 356 29.83 -2.77 38.46
CA LYS A 356 28.53 -3.46 38.49
C LYS A 356 27.98 -3.67 37.07
N SER A 357 27.07 -4.64 36.91
CA SER A 357 26.32 -4.82 35.66
C SER A 357 25.49 -3.56 35.34
N LEU A 358 25.42 -3.20 34.06
CA LEU A 358 24.66 -2.05 33.55
C LEU A 358 23.18 -2.08 33.98
N THR A 359 22.58 -3.27 34.06
CA THR A 359 21.19 -3.44 34.52
C THR A 359 21.02 -3.01 35.98
N ASP A 360 22.00 -3.31 36.82
CA ASP A 360 21.94 -3.02 38.26
C ASP A 360 22.21 -1.54 38.51
N LEU A 361 23.12 -0.93 37.73
CA LEU A 361 23.39 0.51 37.73
C LEU A 361 22.18 1.34 37.23
N LEU A 362 21.47 0.86 36.21
CA LEU A 362 20.24 1.51 35.71
C LEU A 362 19.09 1.42 36.73
N VAL A 363 19.01 0.34 37.49
CA VAL A 363 18.00 0.17 38.55
C VAL A 363 18.35 1.01 39.78
N GLU A 364 19.63 1.11 40.16
CA GLU A 364 20.10 1.96 41.26
C GLU A 364 19.97 3.46 40.94
N SER A 365 20.28 3.89 39.71
CA SER A 365 20.08 5.29 39.28
C SER A 365 18.61 5.68 39.14
N TYR A 366 17.73 4.73 38.78
CA TYR A 366 16.28 4.98 38.79
C TYR A 366 15.70 5.12 40.21
N SER A 367 16.37 4.56 41.24
CA SER A 367 15.89 4.56 42.62
C SER A 367 16.51 5.65 43.51
N ASN A 368 17.68 6.18 43.14
CA ASN A 368 18.27 7.36 43.76
C ASN A 368 17.98 8.60 42.90
N GLU A 369 17.04 9.45 43.32
CA GLU A 369 16.71 10.74 42.67
C GLU A 369 17.85 11.79 42.70
N ASN A 370 19.10 11.41 43.03
CA ASN A 370 20.19 12.36 43.28
C ASN A 370 21.37 12.14 42.32
N GLU A 371 21.71 13.24 41.62
CA GLU A 371 22.86 13.48 40.74
C GLU A 371 22.94 12.65 39.45
N VAL A 372 22.25 13.12 38.41
CA VAL A 372 22.70 12.92 37.03
C VAL A 372 23.76 13.99 36.77
N ASP A 373 25.03 13.59 36.74
CA ASP A 373 26.13 14.53 36.50
C ASP A 373 26.10 15.12 35.08
N GLU A 374 26.45 16.41 34.99
CA GLU A 374 26.59 17.12 33.72
C GLU A 374 27.75 16.52 32.90
N CYS A 375 27.45 16.10 31.68
CA CYS A 375 28.43 15.52 30.77
C CYS A 375 28.09 15.91 29.33
N ASN A 376 29.12 16.09 28.51
CA ASN A 376 28.96 16.38 27.09
C ASN A 376 29.30 15.13 26.27
N GLY A 377 28.50 14.87 25.23
CA GLY A 377 28.77 13.83 24.24
C GLY A 377 28.72 14.41 22.84
N THR A 378 29.66 14.02 21.98
CA THR A 378 29.65 14.37 20.56
C THR A 378 28.91 13.28 19.80
N PHE A 379 27.95 13.66 18.98
CA PHE A 379 27.10 12.74 18.22
C PHE A 379 27.20 12.99 16.73
N ILE A 380 27.16 11.91 15.96
CA ILE A 380 26.97 11.96 14.51
C ILE A 380 25.54 11.54 14.20
N ILE A 381 24.83 12.34 13.41
CA ILE A 381 23.46 12.03 12.99
C ILE A 381 23.36 12.19 11.47
N SER A 382 22.94 11.12 10.79
CA SER A 382 22.65 11.12 9.37
C SER A 382 21.31 10.43 9.13
N ILE A 383 20.38 11.12 8.46
CA ILE A 383 19.09 10.56 8.07
C ILE A 383 19.02 10.62 6.55
N SER A 384 18.93 9.46 5.91
CA SER A 384 18.91 9.33 4.47
C SER A 384 17.87 8.31 4.02
N SER A 385 17.27 8.53 2.87
CA SER A 385 16.49 7.49 2.20
C SER A 385 17.42 6.64 1.34
N MET A 386 17.25 5.33 1.36
CA MET A 386 17.99 4.38 0.55
C MET A 386 17.04 3.58 -0.34
N PRO A 387 17.44 3.20 -1.57
CA PRO A 387 16.66 2.28 -2.40
C PRO A 387 16.48 0.92 -1.73
N CYS A 388 15.54 0.09 -2.21
CA CYS A 388 15.47 -1.27 -1.68
C CYS A 388 16.81 -2.01 -1.92
N GLY A 389 17.33 -2.64 -0.86
CA GLY A 389 18.58 -3.40 -0.89
C GLY A 389 18.37 -4.89 -1.16
N PRO A 390 19.43 -5.63 -1.52
CA PRO A 390 19.39 -7.09 -1.52
C PRO A 390 18.97 -7.59 -0.12
N ASN A 391 17.97 -8.47 -0.07
CA ASN A 391 17.33 -9.04 1.13
C ASN A 391 16.34 -8.13 1.91
N GLN A 392 16.02 -6.92 1.42
CA GLN A 392 14.97 -6.10 2.05
C GLN A 392 13.54 -6.49 1.62
N CYS A 393 13.41 -7.28 0.54
CA CYS A 393 12.14 -7.74 -0.03
C CYS A 393 11.75 -9.16 0.43
N GLY A 394 12.15 -9.55 1.64
CA GLY A 394 11.91 -10.90 2.17
C GLY A 394 12.59 -12.01 1.35
N SER A 395 12.35 -13.27 1.72
CA SER A 395 12.90 -14.43 1.00
C SER A 395 12.17 -14.74 -0.32
N PHE A 396 10.96 -14.20 -0.48
CA PHE A 396 10.08 -14.45 -1.63
C PHE A 396 9.96 -13.24 -2.56
N GLY A 397 10.78 -12.21 -2.36
CA GLY A 397 10.81 -11.03 -3.22
C GLY A 397 12.21 -10.68 -3.70
N SER A 398 12.27 -9.84 -4.73
CA SER A 398 13.52 -9.26 -5.22
C SER A 398 13.33 -7.77 -5.45
N CYS A 399 14.34 -6.97 -5.13
CA CYS A 399 14.30 -5.54 -5.38
C CYS A 399 14.57 -5.25 -6.86
N TYR A 400 13.73 -4.42 -7.48
CA TYR A 400 13.89 -3.96 -8.86
C TYR A 400 13.94 -2.43 -8.94
N HIS A 401 14.73 -1.94 -9.89
CA HIS A 401 14.84 -0.53 -10.24
C HIS A 401 14.07 -0.29 -11.55
N TYR A 402 13.10 0.61 -11.52
CA TYR A 402 12.34 1.01 -12.69
C TYR A 402 12.63 2.46 -13.04
N MET A 403 12.60 2.76 -14.35
CA MET A 403 12.68 4.12 -14.88
C MET A 403 11.45 4.39 -15.74
N SER A 404 10.64 5.40 -15.36
CA SER A 404 9.44 5.79 -16.10
C SER A 404 9.28 7.29 -16.14
N GLY A 405 9.24 7.88 -17.34
CA GLY A 405 9.02 9.32 -17.52
C GLY A 405 10.08 10.22 -16.86
N GLY A 406 11.33 9.74 -16.76
CA GLY A 406 12.44 10.46 -16.11
C GLY A 406 12.55 10.25 -14.60
N PHE A 407 11.59 9.56 -13.98
CA PHE A 407 11.65 9.16 -12.57
C PHE A 407 12.26 7.76 -12.45
N VAL A 408 13.23 7.62 -11.55
CA VAL A 408 13.73 6.33 -11.08
C VAL A 408 12.97 6.00 -9.81
N TYR A 409 12.60 4.74 -9.58
CA TYR A 409 12.05 4.27 -8.31
C TYR A 409 12.39 2.80 -8.09
N THR A 410 12.39 2.37 -6.83
CA THR A 410 12.64 0.98 -6.46
C THR A 410 11.44 0.33 -5.81
N THR A 411 11.19 -0.94 -6.13
CA THR A 411 10.09 -1.71 -5.55
C THR A 411 10.49 -3.17 -5.35
N CYS A 412 9.90 -3.80 -4.34
CA CYS A 412 9.95 -5.24 -4.19
C CYS A 412 8.97 -5.90 -5.15
N VAL A 413 9.46 -6.89 -5.89
CA VAL A 413 8.66 -7.74 -6.77
C VAL A 413 8.60 -9.13 -6.14
N CYS A 414 7.38 -9.55 -5.81
CA CYS A 414 7.12 -10.79 -5.11
C CYS A 414 6.97 -11.97 -6.07
N ARG A 415 7.39 -13.15 -5.62
CA ARG A 415 7.32 -14.45 -6.32
C ARG A 415 6.28 -15.35 -5.67
N ASN A 416 5.83 -16.38 -6.39
CA ASN A 416 4.95 -17.44 -5.85
C ASN A 416 3.65 -16.94 -5.18
N GLY A 417 3.05 -15.86 -5.70
CA GLY A 417 1.80 -15.32 -5.16
C GLY A 417 1.93 -14.56 -3.83
N TYR A 418 3.13 -14.41 -3.27
CA TYR A 418 3.38 -13.57 -2.11
C TYR A 418 3.08 -12.10 -2.41
N ARG A 419 2.69 -11.34 -1.39
CA ARG A 419 2.32 -9.92 -1.49
C ARG A 419 2.91 -9.08 -0.37
N GLY A 420 2.53 -7.81 -0.32
CA GLY A 420 3.01 -6.85 0.66
C GLY A 420 4.23 -6.07 0.15
N TRP A 421 4.62 -5.05 0.93
CA TRP A 421 5.75 -4.18 0.60
C TRP A 421 7.08 -4.93 0.58
N ASP A 422 7.23 -5.94 1.44
CA ASP A 422 8.43 -6.75 1.62
C ASP A 422 8.24 -8.20 1.16
N CYS A 423 7.17 -8.50 0.43
CA CYS A 423 6.85 -9.85 -0.05
C CYS A 423 6.74 -10.92 1.06
N SER A 424 6.31 -10.52 2.26
CA SER A 424 6.10 -11.41 3.41
C SER A 424 4.65 -11.86 3.60
N ASP A 425 3.69 -11.31 2.85
CA ASP A 425 2.27 -11.67 2.97
C ASP A 425 1.97 -12.96 2.18
N ASP A 426 1.52 -13.99 2.88
CA ASP A 426 1.24 -15.33 2.38
C ASP A 426 -0.26 -15.59 2.15
N SER A 427 -1.12 -14.59 2.36
CA SER A 427 -2.59 -14.74 2.38
C SER A 427 -3.21 -15.33 1.10
N ASP A 428 -2.59 -15.11 -0.06
CA ASP A 428 -3.08 -15.55 -1.37
C ASP A 428 -2.15 -16.56 -2.06
N VAL A 429 -1.20 -17.15 -1.32
CA VAL A 429 -0.28 -18.17 -1.86
C VAL A 429 -1.06 -19.45 -2.15
N HIS A 430 -1.19 -19.79 -3.43
CA HIS A 430 -1.89 -21.00 -3.86
C HIS A 430 -1.05 -22.26 -3.57
N SER A 431 -1.73 -23.35 -3.19
CA SER A 431 -1.06 -24.63 -2.98
C SER A 431 -0.56 -25.21 -4.30
N LEU A 432 0.58 -25.91 -4.26
CA LEU A 432 1.22 -26.52 -5.43
C LEU A 432 0.26 -27.41 -6.24
N GLY A 433 -0.66 -28.10 -5.56
CA GLY A 433 -1.68 -28.95 -6.18
C GLY A 433 -2.72 -28.16 -6.99
N LEU A 434 -3.10 -26.96 -6.54
CA LEU A 434 -4.05 -26.10 -7.26
C LEU A 434 -3.43 -25.48 -8.51
N ILE A 435 -2.14 -25.10 -8.44
CA ILE A 435 -1.38 -24.61 -9.60
C ILE A 435 -1.29 -25.72 -10.66
N LEU A 436 -0.89 -26.93 -10.27
CA LEU A 436 -0.80 -28.07 -11.18
C LEU A 436 -2.15 -28.43 -11.80
N PHE A 437 -3.22 -28.46 -11.00
CA PHE A 437 -4.58 -28.70 -11.49
C PHE A 437 -5.00 -27.67 -12.53
N SER A 438 -4.72 -26.39 -12.29
CA SER A 438 -5.08 -25.29 -13.19
C SER A 438 -4.37 -25.41 -14.55
N ILE A 439 -3.06 -25.69 -14.54
CA ILE A 439 -2.27 -25.89 -15.77
C ILE A 439 -2.80 -27.09 -16.55
N LEU A 440 -3.02 -28.23 -15.89
CA LEU A 440 -3.51 -29.44 -16.56
C LEU A 440 -4.89 -29.21 -17.18
N LEU A 441 -5.79 -28.53 -16.47
CA LEU A 441 -7.13 -28.24 -16.97
C LEU A 441 -7.09 -27.36 -18.24
N LEU A 442 -6.33 -26.25 -18.20
CA LEU A 442 -6.20 -25.31 -19.31
C LEU A 442 -5.49 -25.94 -20.52
N THR A 443 -4.42 -26.69 -20.29
CA THR A 443 -3.64 -27.30 -21.38
C THR A 443 -4.31 -28.51 -22.02
N LEU A 444 -4.90 -29.42 -21.23
CA LEU A 444 -5.54 -30.64 -21.74
C LEU A 444 -6.89 -30.36 -22.42
N SER A 445 -7.62 -29.34 -21.98
CA SER A 445 -8.91 -28.97 -22.59
C SER A 445 -8.78 -28.62 -24.09
N ASN A 446 -7.65 -28.05 -24.49
CA ASN A 446 -7.31 -27.77 -25.89
C ASN A 446 -7.19 -29.02 -26.77
N LEU A 447 -6.86 -30.19 -26.21
CA LEU A 447 -6.73 -31.43 -27.00
C LEU A 447 -8.06 -31.87 -27.60
N LEU A 448 -9.21 -31.33 -27.15
CA LEU A 448 -10.49 -31.58 -27.80
C LEU A 448 -10.62 -30.97 -29.20
N PHE A 449 -9.68 -30.15 -29.64
CA PHE A 449 -9.58 -29.76 -31.05
C PHE A 449 -9.11 -30.91 -31.96
N ILE A 450 -8.51 -31.99 -31.44
CA ILE A 450 -8.07 -33.15 -32.24
C ILE A 450 -9.22 -33.75 -33.06
N PRO A 451 -10.41 -34.08 -32.49
CA PRO A 451 -11.58 -34.47 -33.26
C PRO A 451 -11.96 -33.49 -34.39
N SER A 452 -11.86 -32.19 -34.14
CA SER A 452 -12.23 -31.14 -35.09
C SER A 452 -11.25 -31.05 -36.25
N VAL A 453 -9.95 -31.16 -35.97
CA VAL A 453 -8.87 -31.29 -36.96
C VAL A 453 -9.11 -32.54 -37.83
N TYR A 454 -9.32 -33.70 -37.19
CA TYR A 454 -9.57 -34.95 -37.89
C TYR A 454 -10.80 -34.87 -38.80
N LEU A 455 -11.91 -34.31 -38.32
CA LEU A 455 -13.12 -34.14 -39.09
C LEU A 455 -12.92 -33.21 -40.30
N ALA A 456 -12.17 -32.12 -40.13
CA ALA A 456 -11.86 -31.17 -41.20
C ALA A 456 -11.02 -31.84 -42.30
N ILE A 457 -9.99 -32.61 -41.94
CA ILE A 457 -9.19 -33.40 -42.89
C ILE A 457 -10.08 -34.41 -43.63
N LYS A 458 -10.90 -35.18 -42.90
CA LYS A 458 -11.82 -36.17 -43.51
C LYS A 458 -12.79 -35.54 -44.50
N ARG A 459 -13.17 -34.28 -44.28
CA ARG A 459 -14.06 -33.51 -45.15
C ARG A 459 -13.33 -32.63 -46.19
N GLN A 460 -12.00 -32.77 -46.30
CA GLN A 460 -11.13 -32.08 -47.26
C GLN A 460 -11.03 -30.56 -47.06
N TYR A 461 -11.23 -30.08 -45.83
CA TYR A 461 -11.04 -28.69 -45.40
C TYR A 461 -9.64 -28.52 -44.80
N PHE A 462 -8.60 -28.55 -45.65
CA PHE A 462 -7.21 -28.56 -45.20
C PHE A 462 -6.76 -27.24 -44.56
N THR A 463 -7.25 -26.10 -45.09
CA THR A 463 -6.93 -24.78 -44.51
C THR A 463 -7.49 -24.68 -43.10
N GLU A 464 -8.74 -25.04 -42.92
CA GLU A 464 -9.44 -25.04 -41.64
C GLU A 464 -8.78 -26.02 -40.66
N ALA A 465 -8.42 -27.23 -41.11
CA ALA A 465 -7.72 -28.22 -40.29
C ALA A 465 -6.38 -27.71 -39.76
N PHE A 466 -5.61 -27.02 -40.61
CA PHE A 466 -4.33 -26.44 -40.20
C PHE A 466 -4.52 -25.34 -39.15
N ILE A 467 -5.50 -24.45 -39.34
CA ILE A 467 -5.79 -23.39 -38.37
C ILE A 467 -6.28 -23.96 -37.02
N TYR A 468 -7.13 -24.99 -37.02
CA TYR A 468 -7.55 -25.66 -35.78
C TYR A 468 -6.38 -26.33 -35.05
N PHE A 469 -5.44 -26.92 -35.79
CA PHE A 469 -4.22 -27.46 -35.21
C PHE A 469 -3.35 -26.35 -34.59
N CYS A 470 -3.15 -25.23 -35.29
CA CYS A 470 -2.42 -24.10 -34.76
C CYS A 470 -3.09 -23.52 -33.49
N SER A 471 -4.42 -23.41 -33.47
CA SER A 471 -5.17 -22.97 -32.30
C SER A 471 -4.92 -23.89 -31.10
N MET A 472 -5.00 -25.21 -31.30
CA MET A 472 -4.70 -26.18 -30.25
C MET A 472 -3.26 -26.04 -29.75
N PHE A 473 -2.29 -26.00 -30.67
CA PHE A 473 -0.87 -25.97 -30.33
C PHE A 473 -0.51 -24.69 -29.55
N PHE A 474 -0.82 -23.51 -30.10
CA PHE A 474 -0.43 -22.26 -29.45
C PHE A 474 -1.19 -22.00 -28.15
N SER A 475 -2.47 -22.38 -28.06
CA SER A 475 -3.25 -22.26 -26.82
C SER A 475 -2.69 -23.15 -25.70
N SER A 476 -2.35 -24.41 -26.00
CA SER A 476 -1.74 -25.32 -25.03
C SER A 476 -0.41 -24.78 -24.49
N PHE A 477 0.50 -24.30 -25.37
CA PHE A 477 1.78 -23.76 -24.92
C PHE A 477 1.65 -22.39 -24.23
N TYR A 478 0.68 -21.57 -24.64
CA TYR A 478 0.38 -20.32 -23.95
C TYR A 478 -0.04 -20.59 -22.49
N HIS A 479 -1.00 -21.48 -22.25
CA HIS A 479 -1.44 -21.77 -20.88
C HIS A 479 -0.41 -22.55 -20.05
N ALA A 480 0.43 -23.38 -20.68
CA ALA A 480 1.57 -24.00 -20.00
C ALA A 480 2.61 -22.96 -19.53
N CYS A 481 2.77 -21.87 -20.27
CA CYS A 481 3.65 -20.75 -19.93
C CYS A 481 2.99 -19.82 -18.89
N ASP A 482 1.71 -19.49 -19.07
CA ASP A 482 1.00 -18.48 -18.28
C ASP A 482 0.55 -18.99 -16.90
N SER A 483 0.06 -20.23 -16.81
CA SER A 483 -0.51 -20.78 -15.57
C SER A 483 0.50 -21.46 -14.66
N GLY A 484 1.75 -21.57 -15.11
CA GLY A 484 2.83 -22.26 -14.40
C GLY A 484 3.44 -21.51 -13.21
N GLU A 485 3.20 -20.20 -13.13
CA GLU A 485 3.94 -19.28 -12.25
C GLU A 485 5.47 -19.54 -12.31
N ASP A 486 6.23 -19.15 -11.29
CA ASP A 486 7.70 -19.33 -11.31
C ASP A 486 8.15 -20.79 -11.12
N VAL A 487 7.22 -21.74 -10.88
CA VAL A 487 7.53 -23.13 -10.49
C VAL A 487 7.36 -24.12 -11.65
N TYR A 488 6.26 -24.01 -12.41
CA TYR A 488 5.91 -24.95 -13.48
C TYR A 488 5.77 -24.27 -14.87
N SER A 489 6.11 -22.99 -15.02
CA SER A 489 6.00 -22.31 -16.32
C SER A 489 6.91 -22.93 -17.36
N PHE A 490 6.33 -23.34 -18.49
CA PHE A 490 7.08 -23.77 -19.66
C PHE A 490 6.75 -22.85 -20.85
N CYS A 491 7.71 -22.01 -21.23
CA CYS A 491 7.55 -21.03 -22.31
C CYS A 491 8.44 -21.39 -23.51
N LEU A 492 7.82 -21.74 -24.64
CA LEU A 492 8.54 -22.04 -25.89
C LEU A 492 9.13 -20.77 -26.53
N VAL A 493 8.40 -19.66 -26.43
CA VAL A 493 8.85 -18.29 -26.77
C VAL A 493 8.34 -17.32 -25.71
N ARG A 494 8.61 -16.02 -25.88
CA ARG A 494 8.11 -14.96 -24.98
C ARG A 494 6.59 -15.05 -24.79
N LEU A 495 6.12 -14.82 -23.57
CA LEU A 495 4.70 -14.90 -23.20
C LEU A 495 3.81 -14.04 -24.10
N SER A 496 4.23 -12.81 -24.44
CA SER A 496 3.48 -11.90 -25.31
C SER A 496 3.26 -12.47 -26.72
N VAL A 497 4.23 -13.22 -27.26
CA VAL A 497 4.12 -13.85 -28.58
C VAL A 497 3.18 -15.06 -28.54
N LEU A 498 3.30 -15.91 -27.49
CA LEU A 498 2.38 -17.04 -27.31
C LEU A 498 0.94 -16.57 -27.13
N GLN A 499 0.74 -15.50 -26.35
CA GLN A 499 -0.55 -14.89 -26.13
C GLN A 499 -1.15 -14.35 -27.43
N PHE A 500 -0.36 -13.62 -28.24
CA PHE A 500 -0.83 -13.17 -29.55
C PHE A 500 -1.29 -14.35 -30.42
N CYS A 501 -0.48 -15.41 -30.51
CA CYS A 501 -0.79 -16.58 -31.32
C CYS A 501 -2.06 -17.31 -30.86
N ASP A 502 -2.30 -17.43 -29.56
CA ASP A 502 -3.51 -18.06 -29.01
C ASP A 502 -4.79 -17.30 -29.44
N PHE A 503 -4.88 -16.01 -29.11
CA PHE A 503 -6.03 -15.18 -29.48
C PHE A 503 -6.24 -15.10 -31.00
N TYR A 504 -5.15 -14.90 -31.76
CA TYR A 504 -5.22 -14.79 -33.21
C TYR A 504 -5.69 -16.11 -33.87
N CYS A 505 -5.10 -17.25 -33.51
CA CYS A 505 -5.49 -18.54 -34.08
C CYS A 505 -6.91 -18.96 -33.65
N GLY A 506 -7.35 -18.61 -32.44
CA GLY A 506 -8.72 -18.81 -32.00
C GLY A 506 -9.74 -18.01 -32.84
N LEU A 507 -9.50 -16.71 -33.03
CA LEU A 507 -10.35 -15.86 -33.86
C LEU A 507 -10.33 -16.28 -35.34
N LEU A 508 -9.16 -16.63 -35.86
CA LEU A 508 -9.01 -17.10 -37.22
C LEU A 508 -9.76 -18.43 -37.43
N SER A 509 -9.76 -19.33 -36.43
CA SER A 509 -10.55 -20.58 -36.46
C SER A 509 -12.04 -20.30 -36.64
N ILE A 510 -12.58 -19.33 -35.90
CA ILE A 510 -13.99 -18.91 -36.03
C ILE A 510 -14.24 -18.36 -37.44
N TRP A 511 -13.37 -17.48 -37.94
CA TRP A 511 -13.51 -16.88 -39.25
C TRP A 511 -13.50 -17.91 -40.38
N VAL A 512 -12.50 -18.80 -40.43
CA VAL A 512 -12.41 -19.82 -41.49
C VAL A 512 -13.60 -20.80 -41.43
N THR A 513 -14.12 -21.10 -40.23
CA THR A 513 -15.35 -21.90 -40.07
C THR A 513 -16.55 -21.21 -40.72
N LEU A 514 -16.74 -19.91 -40.46
CA LEU A 514 -17.84 -19.12 -41.03
C LEU A 514 -17.74 -19.02 -42.56
N ILE A 515 -16.53 -18.83 -43.10
CA ILE A 515 -16.31 -18.82 -44.55
C ILE A 515 -16.61 -20.20 -45.17
N ALA A 516 -16.21 -21.29 -44.52
CA ALA A 516 -16.54 -22.65 -44.96
C ALA A 516 -18.06 -22.91 -44.95
N MET A 517 -18.79 -22.36 -43.98
CA MET A 517 -20.26 -22.41 -43.91
C MET A 517 -20.96 -21.58 -44.99
N ALA A 518 -20.36 -20.46 -45.42
CA ALA A 518 -20.93 -19.63 -46.48
C ALA A 518 -20.91 -20.34 -47.85
N ASN A 519 -19.98 -21.29 -48.04
CA ASN A 519 -19.74 -22.01 -49.30
C ASN A 519 -19.65 -21.05 -50.51
N LEU A 520 -18.72 -20.09 -50.40
CA LEU A 520 -18.40 -19.14 -51.46
C LEU A 520 -17.81 -19.85 -52.69
N ARG A 521 -17.85 -19.17 -53.84
CA ARG A 521 -17.10 -19.65 -55.02
C ARG A 521 -15.60 -19.63 -54.69
N ILE A 522 -14.85 -20.61 -55.19
CA ILE A 522 -13.41 -20.78 -54.91
C ILE A 522 -12.60 -19.47 -55.07
N LYS A 523 -12.95 -18.63 -56.06
CA LYS A 523 -12.33 -17.33 -56.33
C LYS A 523 -12.41 -16.33 -55.17
N TYR A 524 -13.49 -16.38 -54.40
CA TYR A 524 -13.74 -15.45 -53.28
C TYR A 524 -13.31 -16.03 -51.92
N VAL A 525 -13.14 -17.36 -51.82
CA VAL A 525 -12.72 -18.02 -50.57
C VAL A 525 -11.32 -17.55 -50.17
N SER A 526 -10.35 -17.61 -51.09
CA SER A 526 -8.97 -17.16 -50.82
C SER A 526 -8.92 -15.68 -50.45
N LEU A 527 -9.69 -14.84 -51.12
CA LEU A 527 -9.78 -13.41 -50.81
C LEU A 527 -10.34 -13.18 -49.40
N ALA A 528 -11.43 -13.86 -49.04
CA ALA A 528 -12.04 -13.74 -47.72
C ALA A 528 -11.13 -14.26 -46.59
N HIS A 529 -10.38 -15.35 -46.83
CA HIS A 529 -9.38 -15.84 -45.88
C HIS A 529 -8.26 -14.83 -45.66
N MET A 530 -7.71 -14.23 -46.73
CA MET A 530 -6.62 -13.25 -46.60
C MET A 530 -7.06 -11.94 -45.93
N ILE A 531 -8.26 -11.43 -46.28
CA ILE A 531 -8.82 -10.24 -45.62
C ILE A 531 -9.04 -10.52 -44.13
N GLY A 532 -9.61 -11.67 -43.79
CA GLY A 532 -9.80 -12.08 -42.40
C GLY A 532 -8.47 -12.23 -41.65
N ALA A 533 -7.48 -12.91 -42.22
CA ALA A 533 -6.18 -13.11 -41.60
C ALA A 533 -5.48 -11.78 -41.27
N ILE A 534 -5.43 -10.84 -42.22
CA ILE A 534 -4.80 -9.53 -42.01
C ILE A 534 -5.60 -8.68 -41.01
N GLY A 535 -6.94 -8.63 -41.17
CA GLY A 535 -7.80 -7.84 -40.30
C GLY A 535 -7.82 -8.33 -38.85
N LEU A 536 -7.84 -9.66 -38.65
CA LEU A 536 -7.78 -10.26 -37.32
C LEU A 536 -6.41 -10.09 -36.68
N ALA A 537 -5.31 -10.23 -37.43
CA ALA A 537 -3.97 -9.98 -36.89
C ALA A 537 -3.83 -8.54 -36.38
N PHE A 538 -4.29 -7.56 -37.17
CA PHE A 538 -4.33 -6.16 -36.74
C PHE A 538 -5.23 -5.95 -35.52
N GLY A 539 -6.43 -6.55 -35.51
CA GLY A 539 -7.36 -6.44 -34.39
C GLY A 539 -6.82 -7.03 -33.09
N THR A 540 -6.17 -8.19 -33.16
CA THR A 540 -5.54 -8.84 -32.00
C THR A 540 -4.36 -8.02 -31.47
N GLU A 541 -3.56 -7.41 -32.34
CA GLU A 541 -2.47 -6.53 -31.90
C GLU A 541 -2.97 -5.22 -31.29
N TYR A 542 -4.04 -4.65 -31.85
CA TYR A 542 -4.63 -3.42 -31.33
C TYR A 542 -5.26 -3.61 -29.94
N ASP A 543 -6.11 -4.63 -29.78
CA ASP A 543 -6.75 -4.97 -28.51
C ASP A 543 -7.26 -6.42 -28.50
N LYS A 544 -6.37 -7.35 -28.13
CA LYS A 544 -6.67 -8.80 -28.04
C LYS A 544 -7.83 -9.17 -27.11
N GLN A 545 -8.22 -8.29 -26.17
CA GLN A 545 -9.26 -8.57 -25.18
C GLN A 545 -10.58 -7.84 -25.46
N SER A 546 -10.62 -7.00 -26.50
CA SER A 546 -11.83 -6.31 -26.87
C SER A 546 -12.90 -7.31 -27.31
N LEU A 547 -14.08 -7.23 -26.69
CA LEU A 547 -15.25 -7.93 -27.21
C LEU A 547 -15.53 -7.54 -28.67
N THR A 548 -15.20 -6.31 -29.07
CA THR A 548 -15.42 -5.82 -30.44
C THR A 548 -14.59 -6.61 -31.45
N VAL A 549 -13.34 -6.92 -31.12
CA VAL A 549 -12.44 -7.73 -31.97
C VAL A 549 -12.98 -9.16 -32.12
N PHE A 550 -13.72 -9.64 -31.12
CA PHE A 550 -14.40 -10.94 -31.17
C PHE A 550 -15.73 -10.90 -31.96
N LEU A 551 -16.60 -9.93 -31.66
CA LEU A 551 -17.96 -9.86 -32.21
C LEU A 551 -17.99 -9.43 -33.68
N ALA A 552 -17.12 -8.49 -34.09
CA ALA A 552 -17.16 -7.95 -35.44
C ALA A 552 -16.91 -9.01 -36.52
N PRO A 553 -15.87 -9.87 -36.44
CA PRO A 553 -15.66 -10.95 -37.40
C PRO A 553 -16.81 -11.97 -37.41
N ALA A 554 -17.37 -12.28 -36.24
CA ALA A 554 -18.51 -13.21 -36.15
C ALA A 554 -19.75 -12.65 -36.86
N LEU A 555 -20.10 -11.39 -36.59
CA LEU A 555 -21.24 -10.72 -37.23
C LEU A 555 -21.05 -10.57 -38.74
N ILE A 556 -19.86 -10.17 -39.18
CA ILE A 556 -19.51 -10.07 -40.61
C ILE A 556 -19.63 -11.45 -41.27
N GLY A 557 -19.08 -12.51 -40.66
CA GLY A 557 -19.17 -13.86 -41.18
C GLY A 557 -20.61 -14.37 -41.27
N ILE A 558 -21.44 -14.12 -40.25
CA ILE A 558 -22.87 -14.45 -40.26
C ILE A 558 -23.59 -13.70 -41.40
N CYS A 559 -23.30 -12.41 -41.61
CA CYS A 559 -23.87 -11.64 -42.72
C CYS A 559 -23.49 -12.25 -44.09
N ILE A 560 -22.22 -12.65 -44.26
CA ILE A 560 -21.75 -13.32 -45.49
C ILE A 560 -22.51 -14.63 -45.71
N ILE A 561 -22.67 -15.45 -44.67
CA ILE A 561 -23.43 -16.70 -44.73
C ILE A 561 -24.87 -16.43 -45.16
N SER A 562 -25.56 -15.49 -44.49
CA SER A 562 -26.96 -15.15 -44.79
C SER A 562 -27.13 -14.69 -46.23
N ILE A 563 -26.29 -13.78 -46.72
CA ILE A 563 -26.35 -13.28 -48.10
C ILE A 563 -26.13 -14.43 -49.11
N CYS A 564 -25.13 -15.28 -48.87
CA CYS A 564 -24.81 -16.40 -49.75
C CYS A 564 -25.93 -17.44 -49.81
N TRP A 565 -26.52 -17.78 -48.66
CA TRP A 565 -27.60 -18.74 -48.58
C TRP A 565 -28.88 -18.19 -49.21
N ILE A 566 -29.25 -16.92 -48.94
CA ILE A 566 -30.41 -16.27 -49.58
C ILE A 566 -30.24 -16.24 -51.10
N TYR A 567 -29.06 -15.87 -51.60
CA TYR A 567 -28.78 -15.85 -53.03
C TYR A 567 -28.91 -17.24 -53.66
N LYS A 568 -28.37 -18.28 -53.00
CA LYS A 568 -28.49 -19.67 -53.48
C LYS A 568 -29.94 -20.15 -53.44
N CYS A 569 -30.69 -19.90 -52.36
CA CYS A 569 -32.11 -20.22 -52.27
C CYS A 569 -32.92 -19.58 -53.40
N LYS A 570 -32.68 -18.31 -53.72
CA LYS A 570 -33.34 -17.61 -54.83
C LYS A 570 -32.97 -18.24 -56.18
N LYS A 571 -31.72 -18.64 -56.37
CA LYS A 571 -31.24 -19.23 -57.64
C LYS A 571 -31.72 -20.67 -57.85
N THR A 572 -31.72 -21.50 -56.80
CA THR A 572 -32.09 -22.93 -56.88
C THR A 572 -33.58 -23.17 -56.65
N LYS A 573 -34.33 -22.15 -56.20
CA LYS A 573 -35.74 -22.25 -55.76
C LYS A 573 -35.98 -23.35 -54.72
N ALA A 574 -34.94 -23.73 -53.98
CA ALA A 574 -34.97 -24.75 -52.94
C ALA A 574 -34.26 -24.24 -51.68
N LEU A 575 -34.65 -24.78 -50.51
CA LEU A 575 -34.02 -24.40 -49.25
C LEU A 575 -32.56 -24.88 -49.22
N TYR A 576 -31.66 -23.95 -48.94
CA TYR A 576 -30.22 -24.18 -48.89
C TYR A 576 -29.66 -23.69 -47.55
N PRO A 577 -28.81 -24.46 -46.84
CA PRO A 577 -28.37 -25.84 -47.11
C PRO A 577 -29.45 -26.89 -46.81
N SER A 578 -29.11 -28.19 -46.80
CA SER A 578 -30.08 -29.28 -46.55
C SER A 578 -30.93 -29.07 -45.28
N LYS A 579 -32.21 -29.46 -45.32
CA LYS A 579 -33.14 -29.36 -44.18
C LYS A 579 -32.58 -29.97 -42.90
N LYS A 580 -31.97 -31.16 -42.98
CA LYS A 580 -31.37 -31.86 -41.82
C LYS A 580 -30.26 -31.05 -41.14
N TYR A 581 -29.42 -30.38 -41.93
CA TYR A 581 -28.37 -29.53 -41.38
C TYR A 581 -28.95 -28.29 -40.69
N LEU A 582 -29.94 -27.65 -41.32
CA LEU A 582 -30.58 -26.45 -40.79
C LEU A 582 -31.38 -26.72 -39.50
N THR A 583 -32.02 -27.88 -39.36
CA THR A 583 -32.90 -28.18 -38.20
C THR A 583 -32.20 -28.90 -37.05
N ILE A 584 -31.08 -29.59 -37.29
CA ILE A 584 -30.40 -30.40 -36.25
C ILE A 584 -29.01 -29.85 -35.95
N TRP A 585 -28.14 -29.82 -36.95
CA TRP A 585 -26.71 -29.55 -36.73
C TRP A 585 -26.41 -28.07 -36.46
N LEU A 586 -27.03 -27.17 -37.21
CA LEU A 586 -26.85 -25.73 -37.04
C LEU A 586 -27.35 -25.24 -35.67
N PRO A 587 -28.56 -25.60 -35.19
CA PRO A 587 -29.03 -25.16 -33.88
C PRO A 587 -28.17 -25.69 -32.72
N ILE A 588 -27.75 -26.96 -32.77
CA ILE A 588 -26.87 -27.54 -31.75
C ILE A 588 -25.55 -26.77 -31.70
N GLY A 589 -24.92 -26.55 -32.85
CA GLY A 589 -23.69 -25.77 -32.94
C GLY A 589 -23.85 -24.33 -32.46
N ALA A 590 -24.93 -23.66 -32.84
CA ALA A 590 -25.22 -22.29 -32.42
C ALA A 590 -25.44 -22.17 -30.90
N VAL A 591 -26.17 -23.11 -30.29
CA VAL A 591 -26.38 -23.13 -28.83
C VAL A 591 -25.05 -23.31 -28.10
N LEU A 592 -24.18 -24.21 -28.58
CA LEU A 592 -22.85 -24.38 -28.00
C LEU A 592 -22.02 -23.09 -28.08
N VAL A 593 -21.93 -22.45 -29.25
CA VAL A 593 -21.21 -21.19 -29.40
C VAL A 593 -21.79 -20.11 -28.48
N MET A 594 -23.11 -19.96 -28.44
CA MET A 594 -23.76 -18.98 -27.55
C MET A 594 -23.48 -19.24 -26.08
N PHE A 595 -23.53 -20.49 -25.65
CA PHE A 595 -23.17 -20.88 -24.28
C PHE A 595 -21.72 -20.52 -23.98
N GLY A 596 -20.79 -20.86 -24.87
CA GLY A 596 -19.39 -20.48 -24.74
C GLY A 596 -19.22 -18.96 -24.59
N LEU A 597 -19.86 -18.18 -25.45
CA LEU A 597 -19.71 -16.71 -25.45
C LEU A 597 -20.25 -16.09 -24.16
N ILE A 598 -21.36 -16.61 -23.64
CA ILE A 598 -21.94 -16.15 -22.38
C ILE A 598 -21.00 -16.48 -21.22
N CYS A 599 -20.45 -17.70 -21.18
CA CYS A 599 -19.48 -18.10 -20.16
C CYS A 599 -18.24 -17.19 -20.19
N TYR A 600 -17.68 -16.95 -21.38
CA TYR A 600 -16.52 -16.09 -21.56
C TYR A 600 -16.80 -14.62 -21.21
N ALA A 601 -17.94 -14.07 -21.63
CA ALA A 601 -18.26 -12.65 -21.45
C ALA A 601 -18.71 -12.28 -20.02
N PHE A 602 -19.43 -13.18 -19.34
CA PHE A 602 -20.13 -12.85 -18.09
C PHE A 602 -19.73 -13.69 -16.87
N LEU A 603 -19.25 -14.92 -17.05
CA LEU A 603 -18.98 -15.84 -15.93
C LEU A 603 -17.49 -15.94 -15.56
N GLN A 604 -16.59 -15.49 -16.45
CA GLN A 604 -15.16 -15.55 -16.23
C GLN A 604 -14.70 -14.46 -15.25
N THR A 605 -14.01 -14.87 -14.20
CA THR A 605 -13.35 -14.02 -13.19
C THR A 605 -11.90 -14.50 -13.02
N LYS A 606 -11.07 -13.77 -12.26
CA LYS A 606 -9.69 -14.18 -12.00
C LYS A 606 -9.58 -15.52 -11.27
N GLN A 607 -10.44 -15.75 -10.28
CA GLN A 607 -10.36 -16.94 -9.43
C GLN A 607 -10.84 -18.21 -10.14
N ASN A 608 -11.86 -18.11 -10.99
CA ASN A 608 -12.43 -19.25 -11.71
C ASN A 608 -11.96 -19.35 -13.18
N TYR A 609 -10.98 -18.54 -13.57
CA TYR A 609 -10.46 -18.46 -14.94
C TYR A 609 -10.11 -19.83 -15.51
N HIS A 610 -9.32 -20.61 -14.77
CA HIS A 610 -8.89 -21.94 -15.20
C HIS A 610 -10.07 -22.85 -15.54
N ILE A 611 -11.18 -22.78 -14.80
CA ILE A 611 -12.39 -23.60 -15.05
C ILE A 611 -13.18 -23.08 -16.25
N ILE A 612 -13.56 -21.80 -16.22
CA ILE A 612 -14.47 -21.23 -17.22
C ILE A 612 -13.80 -21.19 -18.60
N HIS A 613 -12.50 -20.90 -18.64
CA HIS A 613 -11.76 -20.84 -19.89
C HIS A 613 -11.52 -22.24 -20.49
N SER A 614 -11.27 -23.26 -19.67
CA SER A 614 -11.25 -24.66 -20.14
C SER A 614 -12.61 -25.10 -20.70
N ILE A 615 -13.73 -24.71 -20.06
CA ILE A 615 -15.06 -24.98 -20.60
C ILE A 615 -15.24 -24.30 -21.96
N TRP A 616 -14.76 -23.07 -22.10
CA TRP A 616 -14.78 -22.35 -23.38
C TRP A 616 -14.06 -23.13 -24.49
N HIS A 617 -12.85 -23.66 -24.25
CA HIS A 617 -12.13 -24.48 -25.24
C HIS A 617 -12.92 -25.71 -25.67
N VAL A 618 -13.44 -26.45 -24.68
CA VAL A 618 -14.23 -27.67 -24.90
C VAL A 618 -15.46 -27.37 -25.76
N VAL A 619 -16.23 -26.35 -25.40
CA VAL A 619 -17.46 -25.99 -26.08
C VAL A 619 -17.18 -25.51 -27.50
N MET A 620 -16.15 -24.69 -27.70
CA MET A 620 -15.78 -24.21 -29.03
C MET A 620 -15.28 -25.34 -29.93
N ALA A 621 -14.44 -26.24 -29.42
CA ALA A 621 -13.98 -27.39 -30.16
C ALA A 621 -15.15 -28.30 -30.61
N ILE A 622 -16.08 -28.60 -29.70
CA ILE A 622 -17.26 -29.42 -30.01
C ILE A 622 -18.19 -28.70 -31.00
N SER A 623 -18.34 -27.38 -30.90
CA SER A 623 -19.19 -26.62 -31.82
C SER A 623 -18.77 -26.76 -33.29
N ILE A 624 -17.46 -26.84 -33.56
CA ILE A 624 -16.93 -27.03 -34.92
C ILE A 624 -17.39 -28.38 -35.51
N LEU A 625 -17.49 -29.43 -34.70
CA LEU A 625 -17.95 -30.74 -35.17
C LEU A 625 -19.39 -30.69 -35.72
N CYS A 626 -20.23 -29.85 -35.12
CA CYS A 626 -21.60 -29.63 -35.54
C CYS A 626 -21.73 -28.62 -36.68
N LEU A 627 -20.98 -27.51 -36.61
CA LEU A 627 -21.09 -26.38 -37.53
C LEU A 627 -20.39 -26.62 -38.85
N LEU A 628 -19.23 -27.30 -38.86
CA LEU A 628 -18.56 -27.60 -40.11
C LEU A 628 -19.51 -28.44 -40.98
N PRO A 629 -19.77 -28.10 -42.25
CA PRO A 629 -20.68 -28.84 -43.10
C PRO A 629 -19.97 -29.91 -43.91
N ASN A 630 -20.61 -31.06 -44.13
CA ASN A 630 -20.11 -32.06 -45.08
C ASN A 630 -20.29 -31.53 -46.51
N ARG A 631 -19.29 -31.66 -47.39
CA ARG A 631 -19.41 -31.23 -48.79
C ARG A 631 -20.60 -31.88 -49.52
N LYS A 632 -21.03 -33.09 -49.11
CA LYS A 632 -22.23 -33.77 -49.60
C LYS A 632 -23.56 -33.10 -49.21
N ILE A 633 -23.56 -32.11 -48.33
CA ILE A 633 -24.76 -31.34 -47.92
C ILE A 633 -25.05 -30.20 -48.91
N TYR A 634 -24.08 -29.85 -49.76
CA TYR A 634 -24.15 -28.75 -50.72
C TYR A 634 -24.39 -29.17 -52.17
N LEU A 635 -24.34 -30.48 -52.42
CA LEU A 635 -24.75 -31.16 -53.65
C LEU A 635 -26.15 -31.72 -53.42
#